data_AF-A0A935GH34-F1
#
_entry.id   AF-A0A935GH34-F1
#
_cell.length_a   1.000
_cell.length_b   1.000
_cell.length_c   1.000
_cell.angle_alpha   90.00
_cell.angle_beta   90.00
_cell.angle_gamma   90.00
#
_symmetry.space_group_name_H-M   'P 1'
#
loop_
_entity.id
_entity.type
_entity.pdbx_description
1 polymer ?
#
loop_
_entity_poly.entity_id
_entity_poly.type
_entity_poly.pdbx_seq_one_letter_code
_entity_poly.pdbx_strand_id
1 'polypeptide(L)'
;MIFEKINGYKDGSYFTPGYITEYMCRETIRRAIIEKFNDQGWHCRDFTDLYNAITPLNIKEANEIVDSIRICDPAVGSGHFLVSALNEIIAIKSELGILVDETGKILKNCKINVENDELVILYDNEFFQYIPNNPDSQRVQETIFREKQKIIENCLFGVDINPKSVQITRLRLWIELLKNAYYKAPDYKELETLPNIDINIKCGDSLISRFNLKDDTQNLTPADRKK
;
A
#
# COMPACT_ATOMS: atom_id res chain seq x y z
N MET A 1 18.89 10.61 9.33
CA MET A 1 18.88 9.16 8.93
C MET A 1 20.07 8.90 7.98
N ILE A 2 20.50 7.67 7.73
CA ILE A 2 21.79 7.37 7.02
C ILE A 2 21.88 8.00 5.59
N PHE A 3 20.77 8.22 4.90
CA PHE A 3 20.74 8.75 3.53
C PHE A 3 21.22 10.21 3.37
N GLU A 4 20.92 11.08 4.33
CA GLU A 4 21.36 12.50 4.30
C GLU A 4 22.89 12.60 4.33
N LYS A 5 23.52 11.71 5.10
CA LYS A 5 24.97 11.63 5.21
C LYS A 5 25.64 11.09 3.94
N ILE A 6 24.91 10.32 3.12
CA ILE A 6 25.46 9.68 1.92
C ILE A 6 25.33 10.59 0.69
N ASN A 7 24.20 11.28 0.50
CA ASN A 7 23.98 12.08 -0.71
C ASN A 7 24.36 13.56 -0.56
N GLY A 8 24.42 14.10 0.66
CA GLY A 8 24.66 15.51 0.89
C GLY A 8 23.53 16.38 0.34
N TYR A 9 23.27 17.52 0.98
CA TYR A 9 22.19 18.45 0.63
C TYR A 9 22.30 19.11 -0.76
N LYS A 10 23.11 18.57 -1.69
CA LYS A 10 23.38 19.16 -3.01
C LYS A 10 22.33 18.85 -4.08
N ASP A 11 21.56 17.76 -3.93
CA ASP A 11 20.59 17.31 -4.94
C ASP A 11 19.12 17.68 -4.64
N GLY A 12 18.87 18.62 -3.72
CA GLY A 12 17.50 19.05 -3.39
C GLY A 12 16.65 17.99 -2.66
N SER A 13 17.26 16.93 -2.14
CA SER A 13 16.59 15.88 -1.37
C SER A 13 16.21 16.38 0.03
N TYR A 14 15.08 17.09 0.13
CA TYR A 14 14.45 17.46 1.40
C TYR A 14 13.46 16.37 1.82
N PHE A 15 13.64 15.85 3.03
CA PHE A 15 12.77 14.81 3.59
C PHE A 15 11.51 15.43 4.20
N THR A 16 10.34 14.96 3.78
CA THR A 16 9.06 15.36 4.38
C THR A 16 8.91 14.71 5.75
N PRO A 17 8.70 15.46 6.85
CA PRO A 17 8.47 14.89 8.17
C PRO A 17 7.31 13.88 8.17
N GLY A 18 7.44 12.79 8.93
CA GLY A 18 6.48 11.68 8.92
C GLY A 18 5.03 12.08 9.25
N TYR A 19 4.83 13.03 10.17
CA TYR A 19 3.47 13.51 10.48
C TYR A 19 2.83 14.28 9.30
N ILE A 20 3.63 14.88 8.42
CA ILE A 20 3.13 15.58 7.23
C ILE A 20 2.76 14.55 6.17
N THR A 21 3.60 13.54 5.91
CA THR A 21 3.28 12.47 4.95
C THR A 21 2.06 11.68 5.39
N GLU A 22 1.96 11.33 6.67
CA GLU A 22 0.81 10.67 7.27
C GLU A 22 -0.48 11.49 7.03
N TYR A 23 -0.47 12.78 7.41
CA TYR A 23 -1.63 13.66 7.21
C TYR A 23 -2.01 13.80 5.73
N MET A 24 -1.04 14.03 4.85
CA MET A 24 -1.28 14.16 3.40
C MET A 24 -1.87 12.89 2.81
N CYS A 25 -1.31 11.71 3.15
CA CYS A 25 -1.82 10.42 2.68
C CYS A 25 -3.23 10.19 3.20
N ARG A 26 -3.47 10.39 4.50
CA ARG A 26 -4.78 10.22 5.13
C ARG A 26 -5.86 11.06 4.44
N GLU A 27 -5.65 12.36 4.28
CA GLU A 27 -6.66 13.23 3.67
C GLU A 27 -6.88 12.92 2.19
N THR A 28 -5.80 12.67 1.44
CA THR A 28 -5.87 12.50 -0.02
C THR A 28 -6.46 11.15 -0.40
N ILE A 29 -5.99 10.07 0.22
CA ILE A 29 -6.43 8.70 -0.10
C ILE A 29 -7.90 8.51 0.30
N ARG A 30 -8.32 9.09 1.44
CA ARG A 30 -9.71 9.00 1.87
C ARG A 30 -10.66 9.70 0.90
N ARG A 31 -10.31 10.89 0.42
CA ARG A 31 -11.11 11.58 -0.61
C ARG A 31 -11.20 10.77 -1.89
N ALA A 32 -10.05 10.25 -2.37
CA ALA A 32 -10.01 9.42 -3.57
C ALA A 32 -10.84 8.13 -3.43
N ILE A 33 -10.86 7.52 -2.24
CA ILE A 33 -11.71 6.35 -1.95
C ILE A 33 -13.18 6.73 -2.06
N ILE A 34 -13.63 7.80 -1.40
CA ILE A 34 -15.05 8.23 -1.46
C ILE A 34 -15.45 8.50 -2.91
N GLU A 35 -14.63 9.21 -3.67
CA GLU A 35 -14.86 9.46 -5.10
C GLU A 35 -15.00 8.15 -5.89
N LYS A 36 -14.08 7.20 -5.69
CA LYS A 36 -14.13 5.88 -6.35
C LYS A 36 -15.38 5.07 -6.03
N PHE A 37 -15.82 5.09 -4.78
CA PHE A 37 -17.08 4.43 -4.39
C PHE A 37 -18.30 5.12 -5.02
N ASN A 38 -18.28 6.46 -5.09
CA ASN A 38 -19.35 7.23 -5.72
C ASN A 38 -19.42 7.05 -7.24
N ASP A 39 -18.28 6.85 -7.91
CA ASP A 39 -18.23 6.45 -9.32
C ASP A 39 -18.91 5.09 -9.56
N GLN A 40 -18.98 4.23 -8.53
CA GLN A 40 -19.71 2.95 -8.54
C GLN A 40 -21.14 3.06 -7.98
N GLY A 41 -21.63 4.27 -7.64
CA GLY A 41 -23.01 4.51 -7.22
C GLY A 41 -23.30 4.38 -5.71
N TRP A 42 -22.28 4.37 -4.85
CA TRP A 42 -22.47 4.23 -3.39
C TRP A 42 -22.93 5.52 -2.68
N HIS A 43 -22.88 6.67 -3.33
CA HIS A 43 -23.40 7.98 -2.87
C HIS A 43 -23.07 8.36 -1.40
N CYS A 44 -21.83 8.12 -0.97
CA CYS A 44 -21.32 8.45 0.37
C CYS A 44 -20.73 9.87 0.42
N ARG A 45 -21.00 10.64 1.49
CA ARG A 45 -20.42 11.98 1.68
C ARG A 45 -19.08 11.94 2.42
N ASP A 46 -18.94 11.01 3.35
CA ASP A 46 -17.76 10.85 4.19
C ASP A 46 -17.50 9.37 4.51
N PHE A 47 -16.45 9.11 5.30
CA PHE A 47 -16.08 7.76 5.71
C PHE A 47 -17.09 7.10 6.66
N THR A 48 -17.86 7.89 7.40
CA THR A 48 -18.90 7.34 8.28
C THR A 48 -20.08 6.83 7.46
N ASP A 49 -20.53 7.58 6.46
CA ASP A 49 -21.53 7.11 5.48
C ASP A 49 -21.03 5.82 4.79
N LEU A 50 -19.77 5.82 4.31
CA LEU A 50 -19.17 4.67 3.64
C LEU A 50 -19.10 3.43 4.55
N TYR A 51 -18.60 3.59 5.79
CA TYR A 51 -18.56 2.52 6.77
C TYR A 51 -19.95 1.91 7.01
N ASN A 52 -20.98 2.75 7.17
CA ASN A 52 -22.34 2.31 7.42
C ASN A 52 -23.00 1.64 6.19
N ALA A 53 -22.57 1.97 4.97
CA ALA A 53 -23.06 1.37 3.74
C ALA A 53 -22.47 -0.02 3.47
N ILE A 54 -21.29 -0.32 4.02
CA ILE A 54 -20.64 -1.62 3.87
C ILE A 54 -21.35 -2.66 4.76
N THR A 55 -21.77 -3.75 4.14
CA THR A 55 -22.45 -4.89 4.76
C THR A 55 -21.76 -6.18 4.34
N PRO A 56 -21.97 -7.31 5.05
CA PRO A 56 -21.38 -8.59 4.66
C PRO A 56 -21.65 -9.03 3.21
N LEU A 57 -22.70 -8.50 2.56
CA LEU A 57 -23.06 -8.80 1.18
C LEU A 57 -22.19 -8.09 0.15
N ASN A 58 -21.59 -6.94 0.49
CA ASN A 58 -20.86 -6.08 -0.45
C ASN A 58 -19.38 -5.85 -0.07
N ILE A 59 -18.86 -6.56 0.95
CA ILE A 59 -17.44 -6.48 1.35
C ILE A 59 -16.50 -6.77 0.19
N LYS A 60 -16.82 -7.77 -0.63
CA LYS A 60 -15.99 -8.14 -1.78
C LYS A 60 -15.91 -6.98 -2.78
N GLU A 61 -17.05 -6.40 -3.14
CA GLU A 61 -17.12 -5.23 -4.02
C GLU A 61 -16.36 -4.05 -3.43
N ALA A 62 -16.57 -3.74 -2.16
CA ALA A 62 -15.86 -2.66 -1.47
C ALA A 62 -14.34 -2.87 -1.47
N ASN A 63 -13.87 -4.11 -1.24
CA ASN A 63 -12.46 -4.45 -1.29
C ASN A 63 -11.88 -4.27 -2.71
N GLU A 64 -12.61 -4.71 -3.74
CA GLU A 64 -12.23 -4.53 -5.15
C GLU A 64 -12.15 -3.05 -5.56
N ILE A 65 -13.06 -2.21 -5.06
CA ILE A 65 -13.02 -0.75 -5.30
C ILE A 65 -11.76 -0.14 -4.70
N VAL A 66 -11.42 -0.47 -3.44
CA VAL A 66 -10.18 0.01 -2.81
C VAL A 66 -8.94 -0.53 -3.53
N ASP A 67 -8.95 -1.79 -3.97
CA ASP A 67 -7.87 -2.42 -4.76
C ASP A 67 -7.70 -1.80 -6.17
N SER A 68 -8.71 -1.06 -6.65
CA SER A 68 -8.66 -0.36 -7.94
C SER A 68 -7.92 0.99 -7.88
N ILE A 69 -7.58 1.48 -6.68
CA ILE A 69 -6.90 2.77 -6.52
C ILE A 69 -5.49 2.71 -7.08
N ARG A 70 -5.06 3.83 -7.68
CA ARG A 70 -3.73 3.99 -8.26
C ARG A 70 -3.13 5.27 -7.70
N ILE A 71 -1.99 5.15 -7.02
CA ILE A 71 -1.22 6.26 -6.45
C ILE A 71 0.09 6.33 -7.21
N CYS A 72 0.43 7.51 -7.73
CA CYS A 72 1.66 7.74 -8.49
C CYS A 72 2.48 8.85 -7.83
N ASP A 73 3.75 8.57 -7.55
CA ASP A 73 4.74 9.55 -7.12
C ASP A 73 5.76 9.83 -8.24
N PRO A 74 5.67 10.97 -8.95
CA PRO A 74 6.50 11.26 -10.12
C PRO A 74 7.95 11.68 -9.79
N ALA A 75 8.29 11.82 -8.50
CA ALA A 75 9.63 12.14 -8.02
C ALA A 75 9.89 11.40 -6.69
N VAL A 76 9.83 10.06 -6.77
CA VAL A 76 9.64 9.20 -5.59
C VAL A 76 10.78 9.24 -4.56
N GLY A 77 11.99 9.62 -4.98
CA GLY A 77 13.13 9.80 -4.11
C GLY A 77 13.42 8.57 -3.26
N SER A 78 13.25 8.71 -1.94
CA SER A 78 13.52 7.63 -0.98
C SER A 78 12.35 6.63 -0.80
N GLY A 79 11.18 6.91 -1.40
CA GLY A 79 10.00 6.06 -1.31
C GLY A 79 9.16 6.22 -0.05
N HIS A 80 9.43 7.23 0.78
CA HIS A 80 8.71 7.43 2.05
C HIS A 80 7.21 7.62 1.85
N PHE A 81 6.81 8.49 0.92
CA PHE A 81 5.40 8.76 0.63
C PHE A 81 4.63 7.50 0.19
N LEU A 82 5.25 6.63 -0.62
CA LEU A 82 4.60 5.38 -1.03
C LEU A 82 4.45 4.38 0.12
N VAL A 83 5.36 4.38 1.10
CA VAL A 83 5.17 3.60 2.34
C VAL A 83 4.05 4.18 3.20
N SER A 84 3.99 5.51 3.37
CA SER A 84 2.89 6.17 4.08
C SER A 84 1.55 5.83 3.42
N ALA A 85 1.49 5.87 2.08
CA ALA A 85 0.30 5.52 1.31
C ALA A 85 -0.08 4.04 1.45
N LEU A 86 0.90 3.12 1.43
CA LEU A 86 0.69 1.69 1.71
C LEU A 86 0.03 1.49 3.07
N ASN A 87 0.61 2.08 4.11
CA ASN A 87 0.15 1.94 5.49
C ASN A 87 -1.27 2.51 5.67
N GLU A 88 -1.54 3.68 5.08
CA GLU A 88 -2.86 4.31 5.14
C GLU A 88 -3.93 3.48 4.41
N ILE A 89 -3.64 2.90 3.24
CA ILE A 89 -4.62 2.03 2.55
C ILE A 89 -4.98 0.82 3.43
N ILE A 90 -4.00 0.20 4.11
CA ILE A 90 -4.24 -0.95 4.99
C ILE A 90 -5.07 -0.53 6.21
N ALA A 91 -4.74 0.61 6.83
CA ALA A 91 -5.51 1.16 7.93
C ALA A 91 -6.95 1.46 7.53
N ILE A 92 -7.16 2.05 6.34
CA ILE A 92 -8.50 2.29 5.79
C ILE A 92 -9.27 0.98 5.56
N LYS A 93 -8.63 -0.04 4.97
CA LYS A 93 -9.30 -1.35 4.80
C LYS A 93 -9.69 -1.96 6.15
N SER A 94 -8.86 -1.79 7.19
CA SER A 94 -9.20 -2.21 8.55
C SER A 94 -10.37 -1.42 9.12
N GLU A 95 -10.37 -0.10 8.96
CA GLU A 95 -11.41 0.80 9.46
C GLU A 95 -12.77 0.51 8.82
N LEU A 96 -12.78 0.28 7.50
CA LEU A 96 -13.98 -0.09 6.74
C LEU A 96 -14.44 -1.54 6.98
N GLY A 97 -13.67 -2.35 7.72
CA GLY A 97 -14.02 -3.74 8.00
C GLY A 97 -13.95 -4.66 6.78
N ILE A 98 -13.15 -4.29 5.77
CA ILE A 98 -13.03 -5.01 4.49
C ILE A 98 -11.73 -5.81 4.38
N LEU A 99 -10.86 -5.83 5.40
CA LEU A 99 -9.73 -6.77 5.46
C LEU A 99 -10.24 -8.20 5.64
N VAL A 100 -10.05 -9.01 4.60
CA VAL A 100 -10.48 -10.40 4.55
C VAL A 100 -9.28 -11.32 4.36
N ASP A 101 -9.34 -12.49 4.97
CA ASP A 101 -8.37 -13.54 4.73
C ASP A 101 -8.55 -14.19 3.34
N GLU A 102 -7.70 -15.17 3.03
CA GLU A 102 -7.74 -15.91 1.77
C GLU A 102 -9.07 -16.64 1.48
N THR A 103 -9.87 -16.89 2.52
CA THR A 103 -11.19 -17.53 2.41
C THR A 103 -12.32 -16.51 2.27
N GLY A 104 -11.99 -15.20 2.25
CA GLY A 104 -12.96 -14.11 2.20
C GLY A 104 -13.60 -13.79 3.54
N LYS A 105 -13.09 -14.31 4.67
CA LYS A 105 -13.61 -14.00 6.00
C LYS A 105 -12.90 -12.79 6.58
N ILE A 106 -13.69 -11.88 7.14
CA ILE A 106 -13.19 -10.67 7.82
C ILE A 106 -12.24 -11.06 8.96
N LEU A 107 -11.15 -10.31 9.08
CA LEU A 107 -10.28 -10.31 10.26
C LEU A 107 -10.99 -9.63 11.44
N LYS A 108 -11.81 -10.39 12.17
CA LYS A 108 -12.43 -9.92 13.42
C LYS A 108 -11.35 -9.64 14.46
N ASN A 109 -11.63 -8.68 15.35
CA ASN A 109 -10.76 -8.28 16.48
C ASN A 109 -9.37 -7.76 16.11
N CYS A 110 -9.08 -7.59 14.82
CA CYS A 110 -7.89 -6.94 14.32
C CYS A 110 -8.21 -5.48 14.00
N LYS A 111 -7.53 -4.54 14.66
CA LYS A 111 -7.59 -3.11 14.33
C LYS A 111 -6.21 -2.68 13.87
N ILE A 112 -6.17 -2.01 12.73
CA ILE A 112 -4.93 -1.48 12.17
C ILE A 112 -5.06 0.02 12.01
N ASN A 113 -4.09 0.76 12.54
CA ASN A 113 -3.95 2.20 12.40
C ASN A 113 -2.52 2.58 12.03
N VAL A 114 -2.32 3.83 11.63
CA VAL A 114 -1.00 4.40 11.41
C VAL A 114 -0.68 5.31 12.59
N GLU A 115 0.49 5.12 13.20
CA GLU A 115 0.99 5.99 14.26
C GLU A 115 2.46 6.32 14.00
N ASN A 116 2.79 7.60 13.88
CA ASN A 116 4.15 8.06 13.55
C ASN A 116 4.68 7.43 12.25
N ASP A 117 3.83 7.38 11.21
CA ASP A 117 4.10 6.77 9.90
C ASP A 117 4.34 5.23 9.90
N GLU A 118 4.15 4.57 11.03
CA GLU A 118 4.30 3.12 11.16
C GLU A 118 2.94 2.45 11.35
N LEU A 119 2.79 1.24 10.79
CA LEU A 119 1.57 0.45 10.91
C LEU A 119 1.51 -0.20 12.30
N VAL A 120 0.52 0.17 13.09
CA VAL A 120 0.23 -0.42 14.39
C VAL A 120 -0.93 -1.39 14.24
N ILE A 121 -0.70 -2.63 14.68
CA ILE A 121 -1.68 -3.72 14.59
C ILE A 121 -2.05 -4.11 16.02
N LEU A 122 -3.34 -4.05 16.33
CA LEU A 122 -3.91 -4.49 17.59
C LEU A 122 -4.78 -5.72 17.34
N TYR A 123 -4.55 -6.80 18.08
CA TYR A 123 -5.39 -7.99 18.06
C TYR A 123 -5.94 -8.21 19.48
N ASP A 124 -7.27 -8.32 19.61
CA ASP A 124 -7.96 -8.38 20.92
C ASP A 124 -7.61 -7.19 21.86
N ASN A 125 -7.33 -6.02 21.28
CA ASN A 125 -6.88 -4.78 21.94
C ASN A 125 -5.46 -4.84 22.54
N GLU A 126 -4.66 -5.85 22.21
CA GLU A 126 -3.23 -5.90 22.55
C GLU A 126 -2.37 -5.73 21.29
N PHE A 127 -1.13 -5.24 21.47
CA PHE A 127 -0.19 -5.15 20.35
C PHE A 127 0.05 -6.52 19.75
N PHE A 128 -0.21 -6.64 18.45
CA PHE A 128 -0.06 -7.88 17.74
C PHE A 128 1.43 -8.27 17.65
N GLN A 129 1.73 -9.48 18.10
CA GLN A 129 3.02 -10.12 17.91
C GLN A 129 2.81 -11.43 17.18
N TYR A 130 3.57 -11.64 16.11
CA TYR A 130 3.46 -12.87 15.34
C TYR A 130 4.01 -14.06 16.13
N ILE A 131 3.12 -15.00 16.41
CA ILE A 131 3.40 -16.30 17.02
C ILE A 131 3.21 -17.38 15.93
N PRO A 132 4.29 -18.03 15.46
CA PRO A 132 4.19 -19.17 14.55
C PRO A 132 3.38 -20.32 15.17
N ASN A 133 2.75 -21.16 14.36
CA ASN A 133 1.89 -22.27 14.78
C ASN A 133 0.59 -21.90 15.51
N ASN A 134 0.33 -20.62 15.79
CA ASN A 134 -0.97 -20.18 16.30
C ASN A 134 -1.90 -19.82 15.11
N PRO A 135 -3.06 -20.48 14.94
CA PRO A 135 -3.91 -20.29 13.76
C PRO A 135 -4.41 -18.85 13.56
N ASP A 136 -4.78 -18.15 14.63
CA ASP A 136 -5.29 -16.78 14.54
C ASP A 136 -4.17 -15.78 14.23
N SER A 137 -3.03 -15.93 14.90
CA SER A 137 -1.82 -15.14 14.64
C SER A 137 -1.31 -15.35 13.20
N GLN A 138 -1.29 -16.59 12.74
CA GLN A 138 -0.92 -16.93 11.37
C GLN A 138 -1.88 -16.25 10.38
N ARG A 139 -3.18 -16.36 10.61
CA ARG A 139 -4.21 -15.74 9.77
C ARG A 139 -4.07 -14.23 9.67
N VAL A 140 -3.83 -13.53 10.79
CA VAL A 140 -3.57 -12.08 10.81
C VAL A 140 -2.32 -11.75 10.00
N GLN A 141 -1.21 -12.43 10.28
CA GLN A 141 0.08 -12.17 9.63
C GLN A 141 0.01 -12.40 8.12
N GLU A 142 -0.55 -13.53 7.67
CA GLU A 142 -0.72 -13.85 6.25
C GLU A 142 -1.61 -12.86 5.52
N THR A 143 -2.72 -12.46 6.14
CA THR A 143 -3.66 -11.51 5.52
C THR A 143 -2.99 -10.16 5.30
N ILE A 144 -2.28 -9.64 6.31
CA ILE A 144 -1.58 -8.35 6.19
C ILE A 144 -0.46 -8.42 5.15
N PHE A 145 0.30 -9.53 5.11
CA PHE A 145 1.32 -9.74 4.09
C PHE A 145 0.74 -9.71 2.67
N ARG A 146 -0.33 -10.47 2.42
CA ARG A 146 -0.98 -10.55 1.11
C ARG A 146 -1.59 -9.22 0.68
N GLU A 147 -2.21 -8.50 1.61
CA GLU A 147 -2.77 -7.18 1.32
C GLU A 147 -1.68 -6.15 1.03
N LYS A 148 -0.57 -6.16 1.80
CA LYS A 148 0.61 -5.34 1.49
C LYS A 148 1.15 -5.64 0.09
N GLN A 149 1.33 -6.93 -0.23
CA GLN A 149 1.83 -7.36 -1.53
C GLN A 149 0.91 -6.86 -2.66
N LYS A 150 -0.40 -7.07 -2.52
CA LYS A 150 -1.38 -6.66 -3.53
C LYS A 150 -1.33 -5.16 -3.79
N ILE A 151 -1.26 -4.34 -2.73
CA ILE A 151 -1.19 -2.88 -2.84
C ILE A 151 0.12 -2.45 -3.51
N ILE A 152 1.26 -3.03 -3.13
CA ILE A 152 2.57 -2.73 -3.73
C ILE A 152 2.59 -3.06 -5.23
N GLU A 153 2.01 -4.19 -5.64
CA GLU A 153 2.03 -4.66 -7.03
C GLU A 153 1.03 -3.93 -7.93
N ASN A 154 -0.11 -3.49 -7.39
CA ASN A 154 -1.22 -3.02 -8.21
C ASN A 154 -1.61 -1.56 -7.99
N CYS A 155 -1.33 -1.00 -6.81
CA CYS A 155 -1.82 0.32 -6.43
C CYS A 155 -0.72 1.39 -6.42
N LEU A 156 0.54 1.02 -6.16
CA LEU A 156 1.63 1.98 -5.98
C LEU A 156 2.53 2.07 -7.22
N PHE A 157 2.72 3.30 -7.70
CA PHE A 157 3.53 3.63 -8.87
C PHE A 157 4.48 4.77 -8.53
N GLY A 158 5.65 4.78 -9.14
CA GLY A 158 6.60 5.85 -8.91
C GLY A 158 7.66 5.97 -9.99
N VAL A 159 8.14 7.19 -10.19
CA VAL A 159 9.19 7.51 -11.14
C VAL A 159 10.24 8.38 -10.44
N ASP A 160 11.51 8.14 -10.74
CA ASP A 160 12.60 9.03 -10.35
C ASP A 160 13.67 9.09 -11.44
N ILE A 161 14.25 10.26 -11.66
CA ILE A 161 15.34 10.44 -12.63
C ILE A 161 16.63 9.78 -12.16
N ASN A 162 16.83 9.65 -10.84
CA ASN A 162 17.99 9.02 -10.25
C ASN A 162 17.76 7.51 -10.07
N PRO A 163 18.52 6.64 -10.77
CA PRO A 163 18.35 5.19 -10.64
C PRO A 163 18.64 4.66 -9.23
N LYS A 164 19.41 5.38 -8.41
CA LYS A 164 19.63 5.02 -7.00
C LYS A 164 18.34 5.19 -6.19
N SER A 165 17.64 6.31 -6.35
CA SER A 165 16.34 6.59 -5.71
C SER A 165 15.32 5.48 -6.00
N VAL A 166 15.27 5.02 -7.26
CA VAL A 166 14.43 3.89 -7.67
C VAL A 166 14.77 2.60 -6.90
N GLN A 167 16.07 2.25 -6.80
CA GLN A 167 16.49 1.05 -6.07
C GLN A 167 16.18 1.15 -4.57
N ILE A 168 16.39 2.32 -3.97
CA ILE A 168 16.11 2.58 -2.56
C ILE A 168 14.62 2.46 -2.28
N THR A 169 13.78 3.04 -3.13
CA THR A 169 12.32 2.96 -3.02
C THR A 169 11.84 1.51 -3.12
N ARG A 170 12.33 0.76 -4.12
CA ARG A 170 12.01 -0.67 -4.25
C ARG A 170 12.42 -1.47 -3.01
N LEU A 171 13.64 -1.24 -2.51
CA LEU A 171 14.14 -1.89 -1.30
C LEU A 171 13.28 -1.54 -0.07
N ARG A 172 12.86 -0.27 0.06
CA ARG A 172 12.03 0.21 1.16
C ARG A 172 10.65 -0.47 1.17
N LEU A 173 9.94 -0.46 0.04
CA LEU A 173 8.65 -1.15 -0.09
C LEU A 173 8.78 -2.65 0.18
N TRP A 174 9.90 -3.24 -0.25
CA TRP A 174 10.17 -4.64 -0.01
C TRP A 174 10.41 -4.96 1.47
N ILE A 175 11.21 -4.16 2.18
CA ILE A 175 11.41 -4.29 3.64
C ILE A 175 10.08 -4.10 4.39
N GLU A 176 9.25 -3.16 3.94
CA GLU A 176 7.94 -2.91 4.53
C GLU A 176 6.99 -4.11 4.41
N LEU A 177 7.03 -4.82 3.28
CA LEU A 177 6.33 -6.10 3.11
C LEU A 177 6.88 -7.18 4.05
N LEU A 178 8.21 -7.31 4.13
CA LEU A 178 8.87 -8.33 4.95
C LEU A 178 8.64 -8.18 6.45
N LYS A 179 8.26 -6.99 6.95
CA LYS A 179 7.80 -6.82 8.34
C LYS A 179 6.64 -7.79 8.70
N ASN A 180 5.88 -8.24 7.70
CA ASN A 180 4.78 -9.19 7.86
C ASN A 180 5.06 -10.59 7.28
N ALA A 181 6.33 -10.94 7.02
CA ALA A 181 6.70 -12.30 6.63
C ALA A 181 6.25 -13.35 7.68
N TYR A 182 5.89 -14.55 7.23
CA TYR A 182 5.34 -15.61 8.08
C TYR A 182 5.95 -16.97 7.76
N TYR A 183 5.95 -17.90 8.70
CA TYR A 183 6.38 -19.27 8.46
C TYR A 183 5.27 -20.07 7.78
N LYS A 184 5.62 -20.85 6.76
CA LYS A 184 4.69 -21.67 5.98
C LYS A 184 4.30 -22.94 6.72
N ALA A 185 3.01 -23.26 6.70
CA ALA A 185 2.50 -24.57 7.10
C ALA A 185 3.01 -25.68 6.14
N PRO A 186 3.08 -26.96 6.57
CA PRO A 186 2.66 -27.49 7.86
C PRO A 186 3.76 -27.55 8.92
N ASP A 187 5.04 -27.42 8.55
CA ASP A 187 6.17 -27.59 9.48
C ASP A 187 6.70 -26.28 10.07
N TYR A 188 6.28 -25.13 9.52
CA TYR A 188 6.60 -23.78 9.99
C TYR A 188 8.10 -23.53 10.18
N LYS A 189 8.90 -24.12 9.28
CA LYS A 189 10.35 -23.93 9.22
C LYS A 189 10.79 -23.02 8.09
N GLU A 190 10.02 -22.97 7.01
CA GLU A 190 10.28 -22.10 5.88
C GLU A 190 9.59 -20.75 6.09
N LEU A 191 10.37 -19.67 6.10
CA LEU A 191 9.84 -18.31 6.12
C LEU A 191 9.42 -17.93 4.70
N GLU A 192 8.18 -17.50 4.54
CA GLU A 192 7.71 -16.80 3.35
C GLU A 192 8.57 -15.54 3.19
N THR A 193 9.48 -15.60 2.23
CA THR A 193 10.42 -14.52 1.94
C THR A 193 10.51 -14.33 0.43
N LEU A 194 10.91 -13.13 0.02
CA LEU A 194 11.33 -12.85 -1.36
C LEU A 194 10.33 -13.27 -2.46
N PRO A 195 9.05 -12.82 -2.44
CA PRO A 195 8.25 -12.97 -3.65
C PRO A 195 8.91 -12.19 -4.78
N ASN A 196 8.77 -12.69 -6.02
CA ASN A 196 9.15 -11.93 -7.20
C ASN A 196 8.10 -10.84 -7.44
N ILE A 197 8.18 -9.77 -6.67
CA ILE A 197 7.21 -8.67 -6.65
C ILE A 197 7.50 -7.76 -7.84
N ASP A 198 6.50 -7.55 -8.70
CA ASP A 198 6.57 -6.56 -9.78
C ASP A 198 6.32 -5.16 -9.20
N ILE A 199 7.37 -4.56 -8.64
CA ILE A 199 7.29 -3.21 -8.06
C ILE A 199 7.28 -2.17 -9.20
N ASN A 200 6.19 -1.41 -9.33
CA ASN A 200 5.97 -0.40 -10.40
C ASN A 200 6.71 0.92 -10.15
N ILE A 201 7.98 0.85 -9.76
CA ILE A 201 8.87 2.01 -9.61
C ILE A 201 9.87 2.00 -10.76
N LYS A 202 9.93 3.07 -11.57
CA LYS A 202 10.75 3.13 -12.78
C LYS A 202 11.73 4.30 -12.75
N CYS A 203 12.88 4.11 -13.42
CA CYS A 203 13.81 5.22 -13.65
C CYS A 203 13.36 5.98 -14.88
N GLY A 204 13.18 7.28 -14.78
CA GLY A 204 12.69 8.10 -15.89
C GLY A 204 12.55 9.56 -15.53
N ASP A 205 12.40 10.40 -16.55
CA ASP A 205 12.03 11.80 -16.39
C ASP A 205 10.51 11.92 -16.49
N SER A 206 9.86 12.28 -15.38
CA SER A 206 8.41 12.44 -15.32
C SER A 206 7.89 13.64 -16.13
N LEU A 207 8.77 14.54 -16.59
CA LEU A 207 8.42 15.68 -17.45
C LEU A 207 8.42 15.33 -18.95
N ILE A 208 9.09 14.24 -19.34
CA ILE A 208 9.21 13.85 -20.74
C ILE A 208 8.19 12.75 -21.05
N SER A 209 7.08 13.14 -21.66
CA SER A 209 6.10 12.16 -22.16
C SER A 209 6.58 11.52 -23.46
N ARG A 210 6.61 10.19 -23.49
CA ARG A 210 6.87 9.41 -24.71
C ARG A 210 5.72 9.45 -25.72
N PHE A 211 4.52 9.80 -25.27
CA PHE A 211 3.29 9.88 -26.06
C PHE A 211 2.77 11.33 -26.04
N ASN A 212 2.12 11.80 -27.11
CA ASN A 212 1.43 13.08 -27.01
C ASN A 212 0.26 12.95 -26.03
N LEU A 213 -0.03 14.02 -25.27
CA LEU A 213 -1.15 14.05 -24.30
C LEU A 213 -2.54 13.74 -24.91
N LYS A 214 -2.62 13.70 -26.26
CA LYS A 214 -3.83 13.40 -27.04
C LYS A 214 -3.84 12.00 -27.65
N ASP A 215 -2.78 11.22 -27.48
CA ASP A 215 -2.70 9.87 -28.04
C ASP A 215 -3.50 8.91 -27.15
N ASP A 216 -4.43 8.17 -27.75
CA ASP A 216 -5.26 7.18 -27.05
C ASP A 216 -4.39 5.98 -26.63
N THR A 217 -4.06 5.92 -25.34
CA THR A 217 -3.18 4.89 -24.76
C THR A 217 -3.88 3.54 -24.56
N GLN A 218 -5.17 3.42 -24.92
CA GLN A 218 -5.95 2.20 -24.76
C GLN A 218 -5.40 1.01 -25.59
N ASN A 219 -4.64 1.29 -26.66
CA ASN A 219 -4.06 0.27 -27.54
C ASN A 219 -2.61 -0.14 -27.19
N LEU A 220 -2.04 0.33 -26.07
CA LEU A 220 -0.69 -0.05 -25.66
C LEU A 220 -0.67 -1.49 -25.13
N THR A 221 0.20 -2.33 -25.71
CA THR A 221 0.41 -3.69 -25.22
C THR A 221 1.01 -3.68 -23.81
N PRO A 222 0.86 -4.74 -23.00
CA PRO A 222 1.47 -4.82 -21.67
C PRO A 222 3.00 -4.64 -21.70
N ALA A 223 3.67 -5.00 -22.81
CA ALA A 223 5.10 -4.79 -23.00
C ALA A 223 5.45 -3.31 -23.25
N ASP A 224 4.57 -2.56 -23.90
CA ASP A 224 4.75 -1.13 -24.17
C ASP A 224 4.49 -0.28 -22.92
N ARG A 225 3.64 -0.76 -21.99
CA ARG A 225 3.41 -0.11 -20.68
C ARG A 225 4.56 -0.30 -19.69
N LYS A 226 5.46 -1.26 -19.94
CA LYS A 226 6.58 -1.62 -19.05
C LYS A 226 7.92 -0.99 -19.43
N LYS A 227 7.99 -0.24 -20.54
CA LYS A 227 9.20 0.41 -21.05
C LYS A 227 9.29 1.89 -20.70
#